data_AF-A0A9W4TIK9-F1
#
_entry.id   AF-A0A9W4TIK9-F1
#
_cell.length_a   1.000
_cell.length_b   1.000
_cell.length_c   1.000
_cell.angle_alpha   90.00
_cell.angle_beta   90.00
_cell.angle_gamma   90.00
#
_symmetry.space_group_name_H-M   'P 1'
#
loop_
_entity.id
_entity.type
_entity.pdbx_description
1 polymer ?
#
loop_
_entity_poly.entity_id
_entity_poly.type
_entity_poly.pdbx_seq_one_letter_code
_entity_poly.pdbx_strand_id
1 'polypeptide(L)' 'MKKSNEEIISQIDNALSNVEMNDVTRELLIMLKGEIPRAKTEEEKLQIAFKLIEVISAGVAIASMF' A
#
# COMPACT_ATOMS: atom_id res chain seq x y z
N MET A 1 -11.60 14.01 0.75
CA MET A 1 -10.17 13.66 0.61
C MET A 1 -9.54 13.15 1.90
N LYS A 2 -9.51 13.89 3.03
CA LYS A 2 -8.93 13.38 4.30
C LYS A 2 -9.45 11.99 4.73
N LYS A 3 -10.77 11.78 4.66
CA LYS A 3 -11.39 10.48 4.95
C LYS A 3 -10.88 9.32 4.08
N SER A 4 -10.60 9.57 2.80
CA SER A 4 -10.15 8.52 1.86
C SER A 4 -8.70 8.11 2.14
N ASN A 5 -7.83 9.06 2.49
CA ASN A 5 -6.46 8.75 2.88
C ASN A 5 -6.40 7.96 4.20
N GLU A 6 -7.23 8.33 5.18
CA GLU A 6 -7.35 7.63 6.47
C GLU A 6 -7.85 6.19 6.28
N GLU A 7 -8.82 5.97 5.39
CA GLU A 7 -9.32 4.64 5.04
C GLU A 7 -8.23 3.76 4.40
N ILE A 8 -7.47 4.30 3.43
CA ILE A 8 -6.38 3.56 2.78
C ILE A 8 -5.28 3.22 3.79
N ILE A 9 -4.88 4.18 4.62
CA ILE A 9 -3.88 3.97 5.67
C ILE A 9 -4.34 2.87 6.64
N SER A 10 -5.62 2.90 7.05
CA SER A 10 -6.21 1.88 7.92
C SER A 10 -6.18 0.48 7.28
N GLN A 11 -6.45 0.37 5.98
CA GLN A 11 -6.33 -0.90 5.26
C GLN A 11 -4.89 -1.40 5.19
N ILE A 12 -3.92 -0.50 4.97
CA ILE A 12 -2.50 -0.85 5.01
C ILE A 12 -2.10 -1.35 6.40
N ASP A 13 -2.49 -0.65 7.46
CA ASP A 13 -2.20 -1.06 8.85
C ASP A 13 -2.80 -2.42 9.19
N ASN A 14 -4.02 -2.69 8.71
CA ASN A 14 -4.66 -3.99 8.84
C ASN A 14 -3.86 -5.08 8.11
N ALA A 15 -3.49 -4.85 6.84
CA ALA A 15 -2.70 -5.79 6.06
C ALA A 15 -1.36 -6.11 6.73
N LEU A 16 -0.63 -5.10 7.18
CA LEU A 16 0.67 -5.26 7.87
C LEU A 16 0.59 -6.09 9.16
N SER A 17 -0.59 -6.13 9.79
CA SER A 17 -0.83 -6.82 11.07
C SER A 17 -1.41 -8.23 10.88
N ASN A 18 -2.20 -8.46 9.84
CA ASN A 18 -3.04 -9.65 9.71
C ASN A 18 -2.73 -10.52 8.48
N VAL A 19 -1.93 -10.03 7.53
CA VAL A 19 -1.60 -10.76 6.30
C VAL A 19 -0.14 -11.21 6.36
N GLU A 20 0.10 -12.50 6.13
CA GLU A 20 1.44 -13.01 5.94
C GLU A 20 1.98 -12.50 4.60
N MET A 21 3.15 -11.88 4.64
CA MET A 21 3.80 -11.28 3.49
C MET A 21 5.31 -11.30 3.69
N ASN A 22 6.06 -11.34 2.59
CA ASN A 22 7.51 -11.23 2.64
C ASN A 22 7.94 -9.82 3.07
N ASP A 23 9.21 -9.70 3.49
CA ASP A 23 9.77 -8.45 4.00
C ASP A 23 9.72 -7.30 2.97
N VAL A 24 9.92 -7.60 1.68
CA VAL A 24 9.89 -6.60 0.61
C VAL A 24 8.50 -5.98 0.47
N THR A 25 7.45 -6.80 0.43
CA THR A 25 6.06 -6.33 0.39
C THR A 25 5.71 -5.51 1.63
N ARG A 26 6.18 -5.94 2.82
CA ARG A 26 5.99 -5.23 4.08
C ARG A 26 6.63 -3.84 4.05
N GLU A 27 7.88 -3.73 3.63
CA GLU A 27 8.60 -2.45 3.55
C GLU A 27 7.93 -1.48 2.55
N LEU A 28 7.51 -1.99 1.38
CA LEU A 28 6.82 -1.18 0.37
C LEU A 28 5.50 -0.61 0.90
N LEU A 29 4.70 -1.41 1.61
CA LEU A 29 3.47 -0.95 2.25
C LEU A 29 3.73 0.13 3.32
N ILE A 30 4.77 -0.03 4.15
CA ILE A 30 5.17 0.97 5.15
C ILE A 30 5.57 2.28 4.47
N MET A 31 6.36 2.22 3.40
CA MET A 31 6.77 3.39 2.62
C MET A 31 5.55 4.13 2.04
N LEU A 32 4.64 3.40 1.40
CA LEU A 32 3.43 3.96 0.82
C LEU A 32 2.53 4.63 1.86
N LYS A 33 2.40 4.01 3.05
CA LYS A 33 1.68 4.60 4.19
C LYS A 33 2.23 5.98 4.57
N GLY A 34 3.55 6.16 4.50
CA GLY A 34 4.22 7.43 4.77
C GLY A 34 4.09 8.47 3.65
N GLU A 35 3.93 8.04 2.40
CA GLU A 35 3.76 8.91 1.22
C GLU A 35 2.33 9.47 1.11
N ILE A 36 1.29 8.67 1.43
CA ILE A 36 -0.13 9.05 1.33
C ILE A 36 -0.47 10.42 1.96
N PRO A 37 -0.08 10.74 3.21
CA PRO A 37 -0.41 12.03 3.81
C PRO A 37 0.38 13.20 3.22
N ARG A 38 1.44 12.93 2.46
CA ARG A 38 2.33 13.93 1.86
C ARG A 38 1.93 14.31 0.44
N ALA A 39 1.12 13.48 -0.24
CA ALA A 39 0.64 13.75 -1.58
C ALA A 39 -0.34 14.95 -1.60
N LYS A 40 0.01 15.97 -2.36
CA LYS A 40 -0.73 17.23 -2.50
C LYS A 40 -1.40 17.35 -3.87
N THR A 41 -0.78 16.80 -4.91
CA THR A 41 -1.30 16.85 -6.29
C THR A 41 -2.09 15.59 -6.64
N GLU A 42 -2.94 15.67 -7.66
CA GLU A 42 -3.64 14.49 -8.19
C GLU A 42 -2.67 13.47 -8.80
N GLU A 43 -1.59 13.95 -9.41
CA GLU A 43 -0.57 13.09 -10.03
C GLU A 43 0.20 12.29 -8.98
N GLU A 44 0.59 12.92 -7.86
CA GLU A 44 1.20 12.22 -6.73
C GLU A 44 0.27 11.15 -6.15
N LYS A 45 -1.04 11.44 -6.06
CA LYS A 45 -2.03 10.45 -5.58
C LYS A 45 -2.18 9.29 -6.56
N LEU A 46 -2.22 9.56 -7.86
CA LEU A 46 -2.29 8.53 -8.89
C LEU A 46 -1.06 7.64 -8.86
N GLN A 47 0.14 8.21 -8.71
CA GLN A 47 1.38 7.44 -8.56
C GLN A 47 1.32 6.51 -7.34
N ILE A 48 0.85 7.01 -6.19
CA ILE A 48 0.67 6.18 -4.99
C ILE A 48 -0.35 5.06 -5.24
N ALA A 49 -1.45 5.36 -5.92
CA ALA A 49 -2.46 4.35 -6.26
C ALA A 49 -1.88 3.25 -7.17
N PHE A 50 -1.07 3.61 -8.19
CA PHE A 50 -0.40 2.63 -9.05
C PHE A 50 0.59 1.77 -8.28
N LYS A 51 1.43 2.38 -7.43
CA LYS A 51 2.37 1.63 -6.57
C LYS A 51 1.63 0.66 -5.64
N LEU A 52 0.50 1.07 -5.06
CA LEU A 52 -0.33 0.18 -4.22
C LEU A 52 -0.84 -1.04 -5.00
N ILE A 53 -1.34 -0.83 -6.22
CA ILE A 53 -1.82 -1.92 -7.09
C ILE A 53 -0.67 -2.89 -7.43
N GLU A 54 0.51 -2.35 -7.74
CA GLU A 54 1.69 -3.16 -8.05
C GLU A 54 2.12 -4.02 -6.85
N VAL A 55 2.18 -3.44 -5.65
CA VAL A 55 2.53 -4.15 -4.40
C VAL A 55 1.53 -5.27 -4.10
N ILE A 56 0.22 -5.00 -4.24
CA ILE A 56 -0.82 -6.01 -4.04
C ILE A 56 -0.68 -7.13 -5.08
N SER A 57 -0.48 -6.78 -6.35
CA SER A 57 -0.36 -7.75 -7.45
C SER A 57 0.89 -8.63 -7.30
N ALA A 58 2.01 -8.05 -6.89
CA ALA A 58 3.24 -8.78 -6.60
C ALA A 58 3.07 -9.69 -5.38
N GLY A 59 2.40 -9.23 -4.32
CA GLY A 59 2.09 -10.03 -3.14
C GLY A 59 1.22 -11.25 -3.47
N VAL A 60 0.17 -11.07 -4.28
CA VAL A 60 -0.70 -12.16 -4.75
C VAL A 60 0.07 -13.15 -5.62
N ALA A 61 0.91 -12.66 -6.54
CA ALA A 61 1.73 -13.53 -7.40
C ALA A 61 2.68 -14.41 -6.58
N ILE A 62 3.34 -13.85 -5.56
CA ILE A 62 4.23 -14.61 -4.67
C ILE A 62 3.44 -15.65 -3.86
N ALA A 63 2.28 -15.29 -3.32
CA ALA A 63 1.43 -16.23 -2.59
C ALA A 63 0.94 -17.39 -3.47
N SER A 64 0.72 -17.16 -4.77
CA SER A 64 0.29 -18.19 -5.72
C SER A 64 1.39 -19.14 -6.22
N MET A 65 2.66 -18.85 -5.89
CA MET A 65 3.81 -19.71 -6.23
C MET A 65 4.10 -20.78 -5.16
N PHE A 66 3.43 -20.73 -4.02
CA PHE A 66 3.47 -21.74 -2.95
C PHE A 66 2.20 -22.60 -2.96
#